data_AF-A0A8H4BPF9-F1
#
_entry.id   AF-A0A8H4BPF9-F1
#
_cell.length_a   1.000
_cell.length_b   1.000
_cell.length_c   1.000
_cell.angle_alpha   90.00
_cell.angle_beta   90.00
_cell.angle_gamma   90.00
#
_symmetry.space_group_name_H-M   'P 1'
#
loop_
_entity.id
_entity.type
_entity.pdbx_description
1 polymer ?
#
loop_
_entity_poly.entity_id
_entity_poly.type
_entity_poly.pdbx_seq_one_letter_code
_entity_poly.pdbx_strand_id
1 'polypeptide(L)'
;MSDISLPTKSDQRDFYLDLDSETEMEPSSPEQEDLLSQRLGSISQEKNDSKEQLYRDSYEIFDKLRQLSPQDSHTIATLSQLVELTYQYTEADPYRRIWELCQRLYFPVENNTHLLCSVRDWLNDHEPLPSLQEARDQDEDEWVEEHNAIGPTWIWEYARRHLLRGNFIESTEILTFALDYVDAAQKRSISKIIDMMAELDDMVSNCTDDATLFHEKWAAWHERCKANDCALNESDGRVPISEEIWTVYSILVGDDSVISMEGTYFEVVLGMAWFARPQVSLSTLHSTAQRVRNTSDDDPCSFLLMGRFDDAFDAMGNNVWLHTHLGYALIITGHMQTSKETAAANATDKEDIVDPIYYSIQTYAQMIASDYDMLEEAVYYLDCCQSNKEIWIKQLLGDPVLPTKDMDRVHALLDIATECGLSQVEKHIHRGLGLRFEKQHNIRQATVEYGKAHDLKSLDRLAHAGFSAYLRSGTLDNVVTDMPSLLTSPHYAILIQYHDFRQHLSHQEWQQASETVLHLLQNEHLPTKFEIVLLIDVLQILRGKCRVSA
;
A
#
# COMPACT_ATOMS: atom_id res chain seq x y z
N MET A 1 -16.04 38.31 40.66
CA MET A 1 -16.61 38.95 41.87
C MET A 1 -17.49 40.10 41.40
N SER A 2 -18.81 40.05 41.49
CA SER A 2 -19.69 39.00 42.04
C SER A 2 -21.06 39.08 41.37
N ASP A 3 -21.75 37.93 41.29
CA ASP A 3 -23.19 37.67 41.11
C ASP A 3 -24.08 38.62 40.26
N ILE A 4 -24.87 38.03 39.35
CA ILE A 4 -26.34 38.22 39.30
C ILE A 4 -27.02 37.15 38.41
N SER A 5 -28.22 36.79 38.84
CA SER A 5 -29.18 35.76 38.43
C SER A 5 -29.59 35.66 36.95
N LEU A 6 -29.97 34.43 36.54
CA LEU A 6 -30.94 34.16 35.46
C LEU A 6 -32.29 34.87 35.71
N PRO A 7 -33.06 35.21 34.66
CA PRO A 7 -34.31 34.45 34.45
C PRO A 7 -34.87 34.33 33.01
N THR A 8 -35.74 33.31 32.87
CA THR A 8 -36.97 33.21 32.04
C THR A 8 -36.99 33.11 30.51
N LYS A 9 -37.82 32.15 30.08
CA LYS A 9 -38.34 31.83 28.74
C LYS A 9 -39.23 32.93 28.13
N SER A 10 -39.15 33.10 26.81
CA SER A 10 -40.31 33.17 25.89
C SER A 10 -39.83 33.25 24.43
N ASP A 11 -40.59 32.91 23.38
CA ASP A 11 -41.69 31.93 23.20
C ASP A 11 -41.91 31.77 21.68
N GLN A 12 -42.08 30.56 21.12
CA GLN A 12 -42.81 30.36 19.86
C GLN A 12 -43.37 28.93 19.71
N ARG A 13 -44.53 28.83 19.03
CA ARG A 13 -45.41 27.66 18.98
C ARG A 13 -45.47 27.03 17.59
N ASP A 14 -45.70 25.72 17.63
CA ASP A 14 -46.36 24.86 16.65
C ASP A 14 -47.33 25.53 15.67
N PHE A 15 -47.39 24.99 14.45
CA PHE A 15 -48.64 24.71 13.76
C PHE A 15 -48.55 23.38 12.98
N TYR A 16 -49.52 22.50 13.21
CA TYR A 16 -49.74 21.23 12.50
C TYR A 16 -50.36 21.46 11.11
N LEU A 17 -50.16 20.52 10.18
CA LEU A 17 -51.23 20.05 9.27
C LEU A 17 -50.98 18.61 8.78
N ASP A 18 -52.04 17.82 8.94
CA ASP A 18 -52.38 16.44 8.56
C ASP A 18 -51.71 15.77 7.34
N LEU A 19 -51.41 14.47 7.48
CA LEU A 19 -51.38 13.48 6.40
C LEU A 19 -51.90 12.11 6.91
N ASP A 20 -53.22 11.92 6.86
CA ASP A 20 -53.83 10.58 6.90
C ASP A 20 -53.86 9.99 5.48
N SER A 21 -53.09 8.94 5.23
CA SER A 21 -53.31 8.02 4.11
C SER A 21 -52.83 6.62 4.48
N GLU A 22 -53.69 5.86 5.14
CA GLU A 22 -53.50 4.42 5.35
C GLU A 22 -53.37 3.74 3.97
N THR A 23 -52.14 3.37 3.62
CA THR A 23 -51.89 2.47 2.49
C THR A 23 -51.74 1.08 3.09
N GLU A 24 -52.76 0.23 2.92
CA GLU A 24 -52.69 -1.16 3.34
C GLU A 24 -51.54 -1.86 2.59
N MET A 25 -50.43 -2.12 3.28
CA MET A 25 -49.41 -3.04 2.78
C MET A 25 -49.98 -4.45 2.85
N GLU A 26 -50.28 -5.04 1.69
CA GLU A 26 -50.46 -6.49 1.60
C GLU A 26 -49.20 -7.18 2.16
N PRO A 27 -49.34 -8.25 2.96
CA PRO A 27 -48.19 -8.97 3.49
C PRO A 27 -47.39 -9.58 2.33
N SER A 28 -46.10 -9.25 2.27
CA SER A 28 -45.14 -9.87 1.35
C SER A 28 -45.26 -11.39 1.45
N SER A 29 -45.47 -12.06 0.31
CA SER A 29 -45.55 -13.53 0.33
C SER A 29 -44.18 -14.11 0.73
N PRO A 30 -44.12 -15.14 1.59
CA PRO A 30 -42.84 -15.68 2.05
C PRO A 30 -41.97 -16.25 0.90
N GLU A 31 -42.57 -16.59 -0.24
CA GLU A 31 -41.85 -16.99 -1.45
C GLU A 31 -41.10 -15.81 -2.12
N GLN A 32 -41.57 -14.57 -1.98
CA GLN A 32 -40.88 -13.38 -2.50
C GLN A 32 -39.70 -12.97 -1.63
N GLU A 33 -39.80 -13.12 -0.30
CA GLU A 33 -38.68 -12.85 0.62
C GLU A 33 -37.54 -13.88 0.45
N ASP A 34 -37.88 -15.16 0.22
CA ASP A 34 -36.89 -16.20 -0.09
C ASP A 34 -36.20 -15.95 -1.45
N LEU A 35 -36.96 -15.60 -2.49
CA LEU A 35 -36.38 -15.23 -3.81
C LEU A 35 -35.51 -13.98 -3.77
N LEU A 36 -35.87 -12.97 -2.97
CA LEU A 36 -35.02 -11.79 -2.76
C LEU A 36 -33.75 -12.14 -1.98
N SER A 37 -33.86 -12.97 -0.94
CA SER A 37 -32.71 -13.44 -0.15
C SER A 37 -31.75 -14.28 -0.99
N GLN A 38 -32.27 -15.16 -1.86
CA GLN A 38 -31.46 -15.96 -2.79
C GLN A 38 -30.77 -15.08 -3.85
N ARG A 39 -31.44 -14.05 -4.38
CA ARG A 39 -30.83 -13.08 -5.30
C ARG A 39 -29.75 -12.23 -4.63
N LEU A 40 -30.00 -11.74 -3.42
CA LEU A 40 -29.01 -10.98 -2.64
C LEU A 40 -27.80 -11.84 -2.28
N GLY A 41 -28.01 -13.11 -1.92
CA GLY A 41 -26.93 -14.08 -1.71
C GLY A 41 -26.11 -14.32 -2.98
N SER A 42 -26.78 -14.51 -4.13
CA SER A 42 -26.10 -14.69 -5.44
C SER A 42 -25.26 -13.48 -5.82
N ILE A 43 -25.81 -12.26 -5.69
CA ILE A 43 -25.09 -11.00 -5.98
C ILE A 43 -23.93 -10.79 -5.00
N SER A 44 -24.11 -11.15 -3.72
CA SER A 44 -23.04 -11.06 -2.73
C SER A 44 -21.91 -12.05 -3.01
N GLN A 45 -22.23 -13.21 -3.57
CA GLN A 45 -21.25 -14.22 -3.96
C GLN A 45 -20.50 -13.82 -5.23
N GLU A 46 -21.21 -13.38 -6.29
CA GLU A 46 -20.58 -12.83 -7.51
C GLU A 46 -19.63 -11.67 -7.21
N LYS A 47 -19.97 -10.79 -6.25
CA LYS A 47 -19.07 -9.72 -5.78
C LYS A 47 -17.85 -10.25 -5.03
N ASN A 48 -18.02 -11.31 -4.22
CA ASN A 48 -16.91 -11.90 -3.46
C ASN A 48 -15.92 -12.60 -4.39
N ASP A 49 -16.43 -13.36 -5.37
CA ASP A 49 -15.62 -14.04 -6.39
C ASP A 49 -14.86 -13.01 -7.26
N SER A 50 -15.48 -11.87 -7.58
CA SER A 50 -14.83 -10.75 -8.27
C SER A 50 -13.71 -10.08 -7.43
N LYS A 51 -13.89 -9.96 -6.10
CA LYS A 51 -12.85 -9.44 -5.20
C LYS A 51 -11.67 -10.40 -5.06
N GLU A 52 -11.95 -11.69 -4.97
CA GLU A 52 -10.91 -12.71 -4.91
C GLU A 52 -10.02 -12.64 -6.16
N GLN A 53 -10.63 -12.57 -7.35
CA GLN A 53 -9.88 -12.45 -8.59
C GLN A 53 -9.06 -11.15 -8.64
N LEU A 54 -9.61 -10.01 -8.22
CA LEU A 54 -8.86 -8.75 -8.11
C LEU A 54 -7.60 -8.93 -7.23
N TYR A 55 -7.71 -9.60 -6.09
CA TYR A 55 -6.58 -9.80 -5.18
C TYR A 55 -5.55 -10.79 -5.72
N ARG A 56 -5.97 -11.86 -6.40
CA ARG A 56 -5.08 -12.81 -7.08
C ARG A 56 -4.31 -12.14 -8.23
N ASP A 57 -5.00 -11.36 -9.06
CA ASP A 57 -4.39 -10.61 -10.17
C ASP A 57 -3.45 -9.49 -9.64
N SER A 58 -3.84 -8.82 -8.54
CA SER A 58 -2.98 -7.84 -7.86
C SER A 58 -1.70 -8.48 -7.34
N TYR A 59 -1.79 -9.67 -6.74
CA TYR A 59 -0.64 -10.43 -6.26
C TYR A 59 0.31 -10.82 -7.39
N GLU A 60 -0.21 -11.28 -8.55
CA GLU A 60 0.65 -11.59 -9.70
C GLU A 60 1.48 -10.38 -10.16
N ILE A 61 0.94 -9.17 -10.07
CA ILE A 61 1.67 -7.94 -10.43
C ILE A 61 2.62 -7.54 -9.30
N PHE A 62 2.21 -7.67 -8.04
CA PHE A 62 3.03 -7.41 -6.86
C PHE A 62 4.29 -8.28 -6.81
N ASP A 63 4.17 -9.59 -7.06
CA ASP A 63 5.34 -10.48 -7.04
C ASP A 63 6.32 -10.17 -8.18
N LYS A 64 5.83 -9.81 -9.37
CA LYS A 64 6.67 -9.29 -10.46
C LYS A 64 7.43 -8.03 -10.01
N LEU A 65 6.77 -7.09 -9.33
CA LEU A 65 7.42 -5.88 -8.79
C LEU A 65 8.50 -6.20 -7.75
N ARG A 66 8.26 -7.16 -6.86
CA ARG A 66 9.22 -7.61 -5.82
C ARG A 66 10.53 -8.15 -6.42
N GLN A 67 10.47 -8.72 -7.62
CA GLN A 67 11.62 -9.29 -8.33
C GLN A 67 12.42 -8.27 -9.17
N LEU A 68 11.90 -7.05 -9.38
CA LEU A 68 12.48 -6.03 -10.24
C LEU A 68 13.35 -5.03 -9.48
N SER A 69 14.29 -4.38 -10.17
CA SER A 69 15.12 -3.34 -9.56
C SER A 69 14.35 -2.02 -9.43
N PRO A 70 14.55 -1.25 -8.34
CA PRO A 70 14.13 0.15 -8.30
C PRO A 70 14.75 0.89 -9.50
N GLN A 71 13.91 1.68 -10.20
CA GLN A 71 14.24 2.51 -11.37
C GLN A 71 14.42 1.79 -12.74
N ASP A 72 14.10 0.50 -12.86
CA ASP A 72 14.00 -0.13 -14.19
C ASP A 72 12.75 0.31 -14.96
N SER A 73 12.87 0.48 -16.28
CA SER A 73 11.70 0.70 -17.18
C SER A 73 10.66 -0.43 -17.09
N HIS A 74 11.11 -1.65 -16.79
CA HIS A 74 10.24 -2.80 -16.50
C HIS A 74 9.38 -2.59 -15.24
N THR A 75 9.88 -1.88 -14.24
CA THR A 75 9.13 -1.55 -13.01
C THR A 75 7.97 -0.61 -13.33
N ILE A 76 8.21 0.44 -14.13
CA ILE A 76 7.16 1.37 -14.60
C ILE A 76 6.12 0.65 -15.48
N ALA A 77 6.58 -0.22 -16.39
CA ALA A 77 5.69 -1.03 -17.22
C ALA A 77 4.85 -2.05 -16.41
N THR A 78 5.37 -2.50 -15.26
CA THR A 78 4.65 -3.40 -14.34
C THR A 78 3.67 -2.63 -13.46
N LEU A 79 4.04 -1.45 -12.96
CA LEU A 79 3.13 -0.54 -12.26
C LEU A 79 1.94 -0.12 -13.15
N SER A 80 2.17 0.02 -14.46
CA SER A 80 1.11 0.29 -15.43
C SER A 80 0.07 -0.83 -15.53
N GLN A 81 0.42 -2.08 -15.21
CA GLN A 81 -0.54 -3.19 -15.15
C GLN A 81 -1.48 -3.07 -13.94
N LEU A 82 -1.02 -2.49 -12.81
CA LEU A 82 -1.93 -2.18 -11.69
C LEU A 82 -2.94 -1.09 -12.06
N VAL A 83 -2.54 -0.12 -12.90
CA VAL A 83 -3.47 0.90 -13.43
C VAL A 83 -4.55 0.23 -14.27
N GLU A 84 -4.15 -0.62 -15.23
CA GLU A 84 -5.07 -1.40 -16.08
C GLU A 84 -6.03 -2.25 -15.24
N LEU A 85 -5.55 -2.85 -14.15
CA LEU A 85 -6.39 -3.57 -13.19
C LEU A 85 -7.49 -2.66 -12.58
N THR A 86 -7.20 -1.39 -12.26
CA THR A 86 -8.23 -0.46 -11.76
C THR A 86 -9.31 -0.09 -12.80
N TYR A 87 -9.06 -0.30 -14.10
CA TYR A 87 -10.10 -0.17 -15.13
C TYR A 87 -11.00 -1.41 -15.22
N GLN A 88 -10.46 -2.59 -14.93
CA GLN A 88 -11.16 -3.86 -15.07
C GLN A 88 -12.13 -4.16 -13.90
N TYR A 89 -11.88 -3.61 -12.71
CA TYR A 89 -12.66 -3.88 -11.51
C TYR A 89 -13.43 -2.65 -11.01
N THR A 90 -14.77 -2.74 -11.00
CA THR A 90 -15.68 -1.64 -10.61
C THR A 90 -15.52 -1.16 -9.17
N GLU A 91 -14.92 -1.96 -8.29
CA GLU A 91 -14.68 -1.58 -6.90
C GLU A 91 -13.36 -0.79 -6.71
N ALA A 92 -12.47 -0.80 -7.71
CA ALA A 92 -11.30 0.07 -7.77
C ALA A 92 -11.61 1.44 -8.41
N ASP A 93 -12.75 1.56 -9.11
CA ASP A 93 -13.25 2.78 -9.75
C ASP A 93 -13.19 4.04 -8.87
N PRO A 94 -13.60 4.01 -7.57
CA PRO A 94 -13.55 5.20 -6.70
C PRO A 94 -12.14 5.75 -6.44
N TYR A 95 -11.11 4.95 -6.73
CA TYR A 95 -9.71 5.26 -6.45
C TYR A 95 -8.86 5.34 -7.74
N ARG A 96 -9.47 5.18 -8.92
CA ARG A 96 -8.79 5.31 -10.21
C ARG A 96 -8.16 6.70 -10.39
N ARG A 97 -8.88 7.76 -10.06
CA ARG A 97 -8.40 9.17 -10.06
C ARG A 97 -7.07 9.33 -9.31
N ILE A 98 -6.93 8.67 -8.16
CA ILE A 98 -5.70 8.69 -7.34
C ILE A 98 -4.57 7.94 -8.05
N TRP A 99 -4.85 6.73 -8.54
CA TRP A 99 -3.85 5.88 -9.15
C TRP A 99 -3.27 6.47 -10.45
N GLU A 100 -4.13 7.05 -11.29
CA GLU A 100 -3.73 7.79 -12.49
C GLU A 100 -2.89 9.04 -12.18
N LEU A 101 -3.25 9.81 -11.15
CA LEU A 101 -2.44 10.96 -10.72
C LEU A 101 -1.05 10.50 -10.31
N CYS A 102 -0.98 9.43 -9.52
CA CYS A 102 0.30 8.86 -9.10
C CYS A 102 1.13 8.33 -10.27
N GLN A 103 0.50 7.74 -11.29
CA GLN A 103 1.21 7.33 -12.51
C GLN A 103 1.82 8.53 -13.24
N ARG A 104 1.07 9.62 -13.37
CA ARG A 104 1.53 10.84 -14.04
C ARG A 104 2.58 11.63 -13.24
N LEU A 105 2.54 11.57 -11.91
CA LEU A 105 3.49 12.28 -11.04
C LEU A 105 4.77 11.49 -10.70
N TYR A 106 4.65 10.20 -10.37
CA TYR A 106 5.70 9.42 -9.71
C TYR A 106 6.24 8.25 -10.55
N PHE A 107 5.42 7.65 -11.43
CA PHE A 107 5.86 6.57 -12.30
C PHE A 107 5.44 6.82 -13.77
N PRO A 108 5.92 7.93 -14.38
CA PRO A 108 5.56 8.31 -15.73
C PRO A 108 6.03 7.26 -16.75
N VAL A 109 5.10 6.79 -17.57
CA VAL A 109 5.36 5.80 -18.63
C VAL A 109 6.14 6.43 -19.80
N GLU A 110 5.90 7.71 -20.05
CA GLU A 110 6.51 8.48 -21.13
C GLU A 110 7.55 9.46 -20.57
N ASN A 111 8.83 9.17 -20.81
CA ASN A 111 9.94 9.99 -20.29
C ASN A 111 10.01 11.42 -20.87
N ASN A 112 9.26 11.71 -21.94
CA ASN A 112 9.33 12.98 -22.68
C ASN A 112 8.10 13.87 -22.44
N THR A 113 7.08 13.42 -21.71
CA THR A 113 5.84 14.19 -21.55
C THR A 113 6.01 15.21 -20.43
N HIS A 114 5.83 16.50 -20.74
CA HIS A 114 6.04 17.58 -19.79
C HIS A 114 5.13 17.44 -18.56
N LEU A 115 5.70 17.52 -17.35
CA LEU A 115 5.00 17.22 -16.09
C LEU A 115 3.68 17.97 -15.93
N LEU A 116 3.64 19.27 -16.27
CA LEU A 116 2.42 20.08 -16.15
C LEU A 116 1.36 19.72 -17.20
N CYS A 117 1.75 19.20 -18.37
CA CYS A 117 0.79 18.63 -19.33
C CYS A 117 0.17 17.36 -18.76
N SER A 118 0.99 16.47 -18.18
CA SER A 118 0.50 15.24 -17.55
C SER A 118 -0.53 15.50 -16.44
N VAL A 119 -0.31 16.52 -15.61
CA VAL A 119 -1.25 16.92 -14.54
C VAL A 119 -2.48 17.66 -15.08
N ARG A 120 -2.32 18.52 -16.10
CA ARG A 120 -3.45 19.15 -16.83
C ARG A 120 -4.37 18.09 -17.43
N ASP A 121 -3.80 17.10 -18.10
CA ASP A 121 -4.55 16.08 -18.83
C ASP A 121 -5.35 15.22 -17.83
N TRP A 122 -4.75 14.83 -16.71
CA TRP A 122 -5.49 14.21 -15.58
C TRP A 122 -6.62 15.09 -15.05
N LEU A 123 -6.39 16.39 -14.86
CA LEU A 123 -7.43 17.29 -14.35
C LEU A 123 -8.59 17.45 -15.36
N ASN A 124 -8.30 17.42 -16.65
CA ASN A 124 -9.33 17.44 -17.69
C ASN A 124 -10.09 16.11 -17.79
N ASP A 125 -9.45 14.97 -17.54
CA ASP A 125 -10.10 13.65 -17.53
C ASP A 125 -11.04 13.47 -16.32
N HIS A 126 -10.64 13.93 -15.13
CA HIS A 126 -11.36 13.67 -13.86
C HIS A 126 -12.24 14.84 -13.39
N GLU A 127 -11.91 16.08 -13.77
CA GLU A 127 -12.69 17.29 -13.46
C GLU A 127 -12.89 18.12 -14.74
N PRO A 128 -13.52 17.57 -15.81
CA PRO A 128 -13.69 18.27 -17.08
C PRO A 128 -14.40 19.62 -16.89
N LEU A 129 -13.90 20.65 -17.58
CA LEU A 129 -14.64 21.90 -17.74
C LEU A 129 -15.88 21.66 -18.61
N PRO A 130 -16.98 22.42 -18.41
CA PRO A 130 -18.13 22.34 -19.29
C PRO A 130 -17.70 22.59 -20.73
N SER A 131 -18.34 21.93 -21.69
CA SER A 131 -18.13 22.25 -23.11
C SER A 131 -18.58 23.68 -23.41
N LEU A 132 -18.09 24.25 -24.52
CA LEU A 132 -18.48 25.60 -24.96
C LEU A 132 -20.01 25.78 -25.07
N GLN A 133 -20.73 24.72 -25.41
CA GLN A 133 -22.19 24.73 -25.48
C GLN A 133 -22.83 24.71 -24.08
N GLU A 134 -22.36 23.84 -23.18
CA GLU A 134 -22.87 23.75 -21.80
C GLU A 134 -22.59 25.02 -20.99
N ALA A 135 -21.39 25.62 -21.13
CA ALA A 135 -21.03 26.87 -20.48
C ALA A 135 -21.92 28.04 -20.93
N ARG A 136 -22.34 28.03 -22.20
CA ARG A 136 -23.28 29.00 -22.74
C ARG A 136 -24.72 28.73 -22.29
N ASP A 137 -25.15 27.47 -22.30
CA ASP A 137 -26.52 27.09 -21.92
C ASP A 137 -26.77 27.34 -20.41
N GLN A 138 -25.73 27.22 -19.57
CA GLN A 138 -25.77 27.61 -18.15
C GLN A 138 -26.03 29.12 -17.94
N ASP A 139 -25.44 29.98 -18.77
CA ASP A 139 -25.65 31.44 -18.74
C ASP A 139 -27.02 31.85 -19.32
N GLU A 140 -27.61 31.07 -20.23
CA GLU A 140 -28.96 31.31 -20.75
C GLU A 140 -30.08 30.95 -19.73
N ASP A 141 -29.78 30.10 -18.73
CA ASP A 141 -30.69 29.74 -17.62
C ASP A 141 -30.57 30.66 -16.38
N GLU A 142 -29.43 31.34 -16.19
CA GLU A 142 -29.27 32.38 -15.16
C GLU A 142 -29.82 33.74 -15.63
N TRP A 143 -30.21 34.62 -14.70
CA TRP A 143 -30.92 35.85 -15.07
C TRP A 143 -30.00 36.81 -15.83
N VAL A 144 -30.48 37.31 -16.97
CA VAL A 144 -29.82 38.15 -18.01
C VAL A 144 -29.03 39.40 -17.51
N GLU A 145 -29.04 39.70 -16.21
CA GLU A 145 -28.43 40.89 -15.60
C GLU A 145 -26.88 40.86 -15.53
N GLU A 146 -26.21 39.73 -15.77
CA GLU A 146 -24.73 39.59 -15.71
C GLU A 146 -23.98 39.86 -17.03
N HIS A 147 -24.59 40.60 -17.96
CA HIS A 147 -23.89 41.04 -19.18
C HIS A 147 -22.93 42.20 -18.90
N ASN A 148 -21.64 41.89 -18.77
CA ASN A 148 -20.58 42.89 -18.68
C ASN A 148 -20.45 43.71 -19.98
N ALA A 149 -19.84 44.90 -19.88
CA ALA A 149 -19.71 45.87 -20.99
C ALA A 149 -18.86 45.38 -22.19
N ILE A 150 -18.36 44.15 -22.12
CA ILE A 150 -17.44 43.47 -23.03
C ILE A 150 -17.92 42.07 -23.42
N GLY A 151 -19.22 41.78 -23.21
CA GLY A 151 -19.84 40.48 -23.49
C GLY A 151 -20.28 39.75 -22.21
N PRO A 152 -20.96 38.59 -22.35
CA PRO A 152 -21.34 37.71 -21.24
C PRO A 152 -20.17 37.33 -20.33
N THR A 153 -20.44 37.16 -19.04
CA THR A 153 -19.40 36.90 -18.03
C THR A 153 -18.79 35.50 -18.16
N TRP A 154 -19.58 34.48 -18.53
CA TRP A 154 -19.08 33.11 -18.76
C TRP A 154 -17.94 33.01 -19.78
N ILE A 155 -17.90 33.88 -20.80
CA ILE A 155 -16.82 33.92 -21.80
C ILE A 155 -15.47 34.14 -21.11
N TRP A 156 -15.45 35.03 -20.12
CA TRP A 156 -14.24 35.43 -19.39
C TRP A 156 -13.88 34.40 -18.32
N GLU A 157 -14.85 33.82 -17.62
CA GLU A 157 -14.60 32.70 -16.71
C GLU A 157 -14.03 31.49 -17.47
N TYR A 158 -14.67 31.09 -18.57
CA TYR A 158 -14.23 29.99 -19.43
C TYR A 158 -12.79 30.22 -19.92
N ALA A 159 -12.49 31.44 -20.40
CA ALA A 159 -11.14 31.82 -20.81
C ALA A 159 -10.11 31.67 -19.67
N ARG A 160 -10.42 32.17 -18.46
CA ARG A 160 -9.54 32.09 -17.28
C ARG A 160 -9.34 30.65 -16.82
N ARG A 161 -10.39 29.84 -16.71
CA ARG A 161 -10.29 28.46 -16.23
C ARG A 161 -9.53 27.56 -17.20
N HIS A 162 -9.75 27.69 -18.51
CA HIS A 162 -8.92 27.02 -19.51
C HIS A 162 -7.46 27.50 -19.47
N LEU A 163 -7.22 28.82 -19.31
CA LEU A 163 -5.88 29.39 -19.20
C LEU A 163 -5.11 28.84 -17.98
N LEU A 164 -5.73 28.81 -16.80
CA LEU A 164 -5.13 28.31 -15.56
C LEU A 164 -4.70 26.85 -15.66
N ARG A 165 -5.47 26.02 -16.37
CA ARG A 165 -5.11 24.61 -16.63
C ARG A 165 -3.96 24.46 -17.63
N GLY A 166 -3.74 25.42 -18.52
CA GLY A 166 -2.85 25.28 -19.68
C GLY A 166 -3.55 24.68 -20.91
N ASN A 167 -4.86 24.88 -21.02
CA ASN A 167 -5.69 24.58 -22.19
C ASN A 167 -5.65 25.81 -23.14
N PHE A 168 -4.47 26.08 -23.73
CA PHE A 168 -4.17 27.33 -24.43
C PHE A 168 -4.98 27.52 -25.72
N ILE A 169 -5.33 26.43 -26.40
CA ILE A 169 -6.10 26.45 -27.65
C ILE A 169 -7.53 26.90 -27.38
N GLU A 170 -8.22 26.25 -26.45
CA GLU A 170 -9.59 26.55 -26.07
C GLU A 170 -9.74 27.96 -25.49
N SER A 171 -8.77 28.38 -24.67
CA SER A 171 -8.72 29.76 -24.13
C SER A 171 -8.46 30.79 -25.24
N THR A 172 -7.69 30.44 -26.27
CA THR A 172 -7.45 31.29 -27.46
C THR A 172 -8.70 31.39 -28.35
N GLU A 173 -9.42 30.29 -28.54
CA GLU A 173 -10.67 30.24 -29.34
C GLU A 173 -11.77 31.10 -28.70
N ILE A 174 -11.99 30.98 -27.39
CA ILE A 174 -13.00 31.80 -26.68
C ILE A 174 -12.61 33.29 -26.63
N LEU A 175 -11.32 33.62 -26.47
CA LEU A 175 -10.86 35.02 -26.53
C LEU A 175 -10.97 35.60 -27.94
N THR A 176 -10.80 34.77 -28.98
CA THR A 176 -11.05 35.16 -30.38
C THR A 176 -12.54 35.45 -30.61
N PHE A 177 -13.44 34.66 -30.02
CA PHE A 177 -14.88 34.93 -30.03
C PHE A 177 -15.24 36.21 -29.24
N ALA A 178 -14.59 36.45 -28.09
CA ALA A 178 -14.75 37.67 -27.30
C ALA A 178 -14.42 38.95 -28.08
N LEU A 179 -13.56 38.86 -29.12
CA LEU A 179 -13.25 40.01 -29.98
C LEU A 179 -14.50 40.62 -30.62
N ASP A 180 -15.60 39.91 -30.85
CA ASP A 180 -16.81 40.47 -31.46
C ASP A 180 -17.61 41.40 -30.52
N TYR A 181 -17.40 41.30 -29.20
CA TYR A 181 -18.11 42.07 -28.18
C TYR A 181 -17.40 43.35 -27.74
N VAL A 182 -16.10 43.49 -28.04
CA VAL A 182 -15.22 44.55 -27.51
C VAL A 182 -14.88 45.67 -28.51
N ASP A 183 -14.38 46.79 -28.01
CA ASP A 183 -14.03 47.95 -28.83
C ASP A 183 -12.65 47.85 -29.53
N ALA A 184 -12.33 48.80 -30.41
CA ALA A 184 -11.09 48.78 -31.19
C ALA A 184 -9.79 49.10 -30.40
N ALA A 185 -9.89 49.41 -29.10
CA ALA A 185 -8.75 49.49 -28.19
C ALA A 185 -8.58 48.14 -27.48
N GLN A 186 -9.65 47.63 -26.86
CA GLN A 186 -9.69 46.34 -26.17
C GLN A 186 -9.36 45.16 -27.11
N LYS A 187 -9.84 45.17 -28.37
CA LYS A 187 -9.46 44.16 -29.38
C LYS A 187 -7.95 44.05 -29.56
N ARG A 188 -7.18 45.14 -29.43
CA ARG A 188 -5.71 45.10 -29.54
C ARG A 188 -5.08 44.44 -28.31
N SER A 189 -5.59 44.75 -27.12
CA SER A 189 -5.15 44.12 -25.87
C SER A 189 -5.40 42.60 -25.91
N ILE A 190 -6.59 42.17 -26.32
CA ILE A 190 -6.96 40.75 -26.44
C ILE A 190 -6.15 40.05 -27.55
N SER A 191 -5.95 40.68 -28.71
CA SER A 191 -5.09 40.11 -29.76
C SER A 191 -3.67 39.86 -29.26
N LYS A 192 -3.12 40.81 -28.48
CA LYS A 192 -1.79 40.69 -27.87
C LYS A 192 -1.73 39.58 -26.81
N ILE A 193 -2.80 39.40 -26.03
CA ILE A 193 -2.97 38.29 -25.07
C ILE A 193 -2.93 36.94 -25.81
N ILE A 194 -3.69 36.83 -26.90
CA ILE A 194 -3.70 35.64 -27.78
C ILE A 194 -2.29 35.37 -28.36
N ASP A 195 -1.60 36.39 -28.88
CA ASP A 195 -0.23 36.24 -29.39
C ASP A 195 0.73 35.70 -28.30
N MET A 196 0.63 36.22 -27.07
CA MET A 196 1.45 35.76 -25.93
C MET A 196 1.14 34.32 -25.51
N MET A 197 -0.12 33.89 -25.60
CA MET A 197 -0.53 32.50 -25.35
C MET A 197 0.00 31.55 -26.43
N ALA A 198 -0.09 31.94 -27.70
CA ALA A 198 0.43 31.15 -28.82
C ALA A 198 1.96 30.99 -28.77
N GLU A 199 2.70 32.01 -28.32
CA GLU A 199 4.16 31.88 -28.06
C GLU A 199 4.47 30.83 -26.99
N LEU A 200 3.64 30.73 -25.94
CA LEU A 200 3.83 29.75 -24.86
C LEU A 200 3.45 28.33 -25.29
N ASP A 201 2.36 28.17 -26.04
CA ASP A 201 1.91 26.88 -26.58
C ASP A 201 2.94 26.26 -27.56
N ASP A 202 3.52 27.08 -28.45
CA ASP A 202 4.63 26.67 -29.32
C ASP A 202 5.85 26.23 -28.51
N MET A 203 6.19 26.96 -27.44
CA MET A 203 7.29 26.59 -26.54
C MET A 203 7.06 25.26 -25.82
N VAL A 204 5.86 25.02 -25.29
CA VAL A 204 5.50 23.75 -24.63
C VAL A 204 5.57 22.60 -25.62
N SER A 205 5.05 22.81 -26.83
CA SER A 205 5.05 21.81 -27.91
C SER A 205 6.45 21.48 -28.45
N ASN A 206 7.37 22.45 -28.47
CA ASN A 206 8.69 22.30 -29.11
C ASN A 206 9.87 22.08 -28.14
N CYS A 207 9.67 22.10 -26.81
CA CYS A 207 10.75 22.02 -25.81
C CYS A 207 10.57 20.89 -24.78
N THR A 208 9.73 19.89 -25.06
CA THR A 208 9.44 18.77 -24.15
C THR A 208 10.69 18.05 -23.62
N ASP A 209 11.71 17.92 -24.47
CA ASP A 209 12.88 17.06 -24.22
C ASP A 209 14.05 17.77 -23.50
N ASP A 210 14.00 19.09 -23.31
CA ASP A 210 15.05 19.85 -22.62
C ASP A 210 14.45 20.91 -21.67
N ALA A 211 14.34 20.54 -20.39
CA ALA A 211 13.85 21.39 -19.33
C ALA A 211 14.69 22.67 -19.12
N THR A 212 15.98 22.68 -19.49
CA THR A 212 16.83 23.87 -19.39
C THR A 212 16.46 24.86 -20.49
N LEU A 213 16.36 24.38 -21.73
CA LEU A 213 15.94 25.18 -22.88
C LEU A 213 14.51 25.71 -22.71
N PHE A 214 13.60 24.89 -22.18
CA PHE A 214 12.24 25.34 -21.83
C PHE A 214 12.29 26.49 -20.83
N HIS A 215 13.01 26.34 -19.71
CA HIS A 215 13.12 27.38 -18.68
C HIS A 215 13.76 28.67 -19.21
N GLU A 216 14.79 28.59 -20.06
CA GLU A 216 15.41 29.77 -20.69
C GLU A 216 14.43 30.52 -21.62
N LYS A 217 13.71 29.79 -22.50
CA LYS A 217 12.70 30.40 -23.37
C LYS A 217 11.55 30.99 -22.56
N TRP A 218 11.08 30.28 -21.53
CA TRP A 218 10.03 30.73 -20.62
C TRP A 218 10.41 32.00 -19.88
N ALA A 219 11.62 32.09 -19.31
CA ALA A 219 12.07 33.29 -18.63
C ALA A 219 12.13 34.50 -19.59
N ALA A 220 12.61 34.29 -20.81
CA ALA A 220 12.63 35.32 -21.84
C ALA A 220 11.21 35.74 -22.31
N TRP A 221 10.25 34.82 -22.37
CA TRP A 221 8.84 35.09 -22.68
C TRP A 221 8.14 35.86 -21.55
N HIS A 222 8.31 35.42 -20.31
CA HIS A 222 7.69 36.00 -19.13
C HIS A 222 8.15 37.45 -18.88
N GLU A 223 9.43 37.76 -19.11
CA GLU A 223 9.93 39.14 -19.05
C GLU A 223 9.40 40.02 -20.22
N ARG A 224 9.12 39.46 -21.40
CA ARG A 224 8.38 40.18 -22.47
C ARG A 224 6.94 40.45 -22.07
N CYS A 225 6.29 39.49 -21.42
CA CYS A 225 4.94 39.66 -20.87
C CYS A 225 4.93 40.81 -19.85
N LYS A 226 5.84 40.84 -18.88
CA LYS A 226 5.95 42.00 -17.95
C LYS A 226 6.24 43.33 -18.66
N ALA A 227 7.10 43.35 -19.68
CA ALA A 227 7.33 44.58 -20.45
C ALA A 227 6.08 45.06 -21.21
N ASN A 228 5.18 44.13 -21.57
CA ASN A 228 3.90 44.42 -22.19
C ASN A 228 2.87 45.06 -21.23
N ASP A 229 3.07 44.95 -19.92
CA ASP A 229 2.18 45.49 -18.88
C ASP A 229 2.18 47.02 -18.93
N CYS A 230 3.38 47.60 -18.94
CA CYS A 230 3.57 49.03 -19.15
C CYS A 230 2.88 49.49 -20.44
N ALA A 231 2.95 48.72 -21.52
CA ALA A 231 2.34 49.08 -22.81
C ALA A 231 0.80 48.93 -22.86
N LEU A 232 0.19 48.11 -21.99
CA LEU A 232 -1.27 48.06 -21.84
C LEU A 232 -1.78 49.22 -20.96
N ASN A 233 -1.03 49.56 -19.92
CA ASN A 233 -1.30 50.70 -19.05
C ASN A 233 -1.05 52.07 -19.72
N GLU A 234 -0.10 52.17 -20.64
CA GLU A 234 0.22 53.38 -21.42
C GLU A 234 -0.73 53.63 -22.62
N SER A 235 -1.96 53.12 -22.60
CA SER A 235 -2.94 53.23 -23.69
C SER A 235 -3.55 54.65 -23.85
N ASP A 236 -2.69 55.60 -24.22
CA ASP A 236 -2.94 56.90 -24.89
C ASP A 236 -4.23 57.64 -24.48
N GLY A 237 -4.45 57.76 -23.17
CA GLY A 237 -5.47 58.62 -22.57
C GLY A 237 -6.93 58.29 -22.90
N ARG A 238 -7.26 57.06 -23.33
CA ARG A 238 -8.63 56.67 -23.69
C ARG A 238 -9.01 55.26 -23.22
N VAL A 239 -10.06 55.25 -22.38
CA VAL A 239 -10.81 54.08 -21.88
C VAL A 239 -9.96 53.15 -21.01
N PRO A 240 -10.30 52.95 -19.71
CA PRO A 240 -9.63 51.93 -18.91
C PRO A 240 -9.88 50.54 -19.51
N ILE A 241 -8.85 49.69 -19.50
CA ILE A 241 -9.00 48.28 -19.84
C ILE A 241 -10.02 47.65 -18.88
N SER A 242 -10.90 46.79 -19.39
CA SER A 242 -11.91 46.13 -18.57
C SER A 242 -11.25 45.16 -17.60
N GLU A 243 -11.84 45.01 -16.41
CA GLU A 243 -11.32 44.15 -15.33
C GLU A 243 -11.08 42.72 -15.81
N GLU A 244 -12.00 42.11 -16.56
CA GLU A 244 -11.82 40.75 -17.11
C GLU A 244 -10.58 40.60 -18.01
N ILE A 245 -10.34 41.56 -18.90
CA ILE A 245 -9.17 41.57 -19.81
C ILE A 245 -7.90 41.74 -18.99
N TRP A 246 -7.95 42.57 -17.95
CA TRP A 246 -6.86 42.75 -17.00
C TRP A 246 -6.58 41.48 -16.19
N THR A 247 -7.60 40.78 -15.69
CA THR A 247 -7.46 39.52 -14.94
C THR A 247 -6.82 38.43 -15.78
N VAL A 248 -7.31 38.20 -17.02
CA VAL A 248 -6.69 37.27 -17.98
C VAL A 248 -5.23 37.62 -18.23
N TYR A 249 -4.93 38.91 -18.36
CA TYR A 249 -3.57 39.40 -18.56
C TYR A 249 -2.67 39.22 -17.32
N SER A 250 -3.16 39.53 -16.12
CA SER A 250 -2.46 39.33 -14.85
C SER A 250 -2.14 37.86 -14.58
N ILE A 251 -3.03 36.93 -14.97
CA ILE A 251 -2.74 35.49 -14.95
C ILE A 251 -1.53 35.17 -15.84
N LEU A 252 -1.52 35.62 -17.10
CA LEU A 252 -0.38 35.39 -18.03
C LEU A 252 0.95 35.96 -17.52
N VAL A 253 0.91 37.12 -16.86
CA VAL A 253 2.09 37.79 -16.28
C VAL A 253 2.57 37.11 -14.99
N GLY A 254 1.81 36.16 -14.44
CA GLY A 254 2.18 35.45 -13.22
C GLY A 254 1.93 36.25 -11.95
N ASP A 255 0.85 37.05 -11.89
CA ASP A 255 0.45 37.72 -10.66
C ASP A 255 -0.07 36.70 -9.64
N ASP A 256 0.84 36.30 -8.73
CA ASP A 256 0.58 35.44 -7.57
C ASP A 256 -0.76 35.78 -6.85
N SER A 257 -1.13 37.07 -6.77
CA SER A 257 -2.33 37.51 -6.03
C SER A 257 -3.62 37.31 -6.80
N VAL A 258 -3.60 37.53 -8.13
CA VAL A 258 -4.76 37.27 -9.01
C VAL A 258 -4.96 35.77 -9.17
N ILE A 259 -3.91 35.03 -9.52
CA ILE A 259 -4.00 33.57 -9.73
C ILE A 259 -4.52 32.86 -8.47
N SER A 260 -4.14 33.30 -7.27
CA SER A 260 -4.61 32.69 -6.01
C SER A 260 -6.10 32.90 -5.70
N MET A 261 -6.82 33.73 -6.45
CA MET A 261 -8.26 33.99 -6.28
C MET A 261 -9.13 33.33 -7.35
N GLU A 262 -8.54 32.79 -8.41
CA GLU A 262 -9.23 32.33 -9.61
C GLU A 262 -9.20 30.79 -9.72
N GLY A 263 -10.38 30.16 -9.78
CA GLY A 263 -10.53 28.72 -10.04
C GLY A 263 -10.42 27.79 -8.82
N THR A 264 -10.36 26.48 -9.10
CA THR A 264 -10.22 25.42 -8.07
C THR A 264 -8.77 25.28 -7.58
N TYR A 265 -8.54 24.52 -6.49
CA TYR A 265 -7.18 24.27 -5.97
C TYR A 265 -6.20 23.80 -7.07
N PHE A 266 -6.59 22.82 -7.88
CA PHE A 266 -5.73 22.31 -8.97
C PHE A 266 -5.51 23.34 -10.08
N GLU A 267 -6.53 24.12 -10.43
CA GLU A 267 -6.43 25.21 -11.41
C GLU A 267 -5.45 26.30 -10.93
N VAL A 268 -5.50 26.67 -9.65
CA VAL A 268 -4.54 27.60 -9.03
C VAL A 268 -3.12 26.99 -9.02
N VAL A 269 -2.93 25.73 -8.61
CA VAL A 269 -1.58 25.12 -8.61
C VAL A 269 -1.00 25.07 -10.03
N LEU A 270 -1.78 24.70 -11.04
CA LEU A 270 -1.36 24.70 -12.44
C LEU A 270 -1.05 26.12 -12.94
N GLY A 271 -1.93 27.10 -12.70
CA GLY A 271 -1.69 28.50 -13.11
C GLY A 271 -0.42 29.08 -12.49
N MET A 272 -0.19 28.81 -11.21
CA MET A 272 1.05 29.21 -10.51
C MET A 272 2.28 28.51 -11.09
N ALA A 273 2.14 27.25 -11.53
CA ALA A 273 3.19 26.46 -12.16
C ALA A 273 3.48 26.86 -13.62
N TRP A 274 2.48 27.35 -14.35
CA TRP A 274 2.60 27.81 -15.73
C TRP A 274 3.14 29.24 -15.85
N PHE A 275 2.64 30.18 -15.03
CA PHE A 275 2.83 31.62 -15.26
C PHE A 275 3.67 32.35 -14.22
N ALA A 276 3.65 31.90 -12.96
CA ALA A 276 4.40 32.57 -11.88
C ALA A 276 5.74 31.89 -11.57
N ARG A 277 5.78 30.56 -11.61
CA ARG A 277 6.91 29.74 -11.14
C ARG A 277 7.05 28.50 -12.04
N PRO A 278 7.86 28.53 -13.10
CA PRO A 278 8.01 27.40 -14.02
C PRO A 278 8.60 26.21 -13.27
N GLN A 279 7.97 25.05 -13.41
CA GLN A 279 8.37 23.84 -12.68
C GLN A 279 9.41 23.06 -13.48
N VAL A 280 10.56 22.81 -12.87
CA VAL A 280 11.66 22.03 -13.47
C VAL A 280 11.70 20.61 -12.90
N SER A 281 11.04 20.36 -11.77
CA SER A 281 10.95 19.03 -11.17
C SER A 281 9.69 18.85 -10.31
N LEU A 282 9.34 17.59 -10.03
CA LEU A 282 8.26 17.22 -9.13
C LEU A 282 8.38 17.88 -7.73
N SER A 283 9.61 18.04 -7.21
CA SER A 283 9.84 18.68 -5.91
C SER A 283 9.51 20.18 -5.89
N THR A 284 9.68 20.89 -7.02
CA THR A 284 9.27 22.31 -7.10
C THR A 284 7.75 22.42 -7.25
N LEU A 285 7.12 21.46 -7.94
CA LEU A 285 5.65 21.36 -8.03
C LEU A 285 5.03 21.11 -6.64
N HIS A 286 5.54 20.14 -5.87
CA HIS A 286 5.14 19.92 -4.47
C HIS A 286 5.27 21.21 -3.63
N SER A 287 6.40 21.90 -3.74
CA SER A 287 6.66 23.17 -3.04
C SER A 287 5.69 24.30 -3.45
N THR A 288 5.11 24.22 -4.65
CA THR A 288 4.13 25.18 -5.16
C THR A 288 2.72 24.82 -4.67
N ALA A 289 2.36 23.54 -4.77
CA ALA A 289 1.12 22.96 -4.26
C ALA A 289 0.94 23.21 -2.75
N GLN A 290 1.99 23.07 -1.95
CA GLN A 290 1.99 23.36 -0.51
C GLN A 290 1.82 24.85 -0.16
N ARG A 291 2.11 25.76 -1.10
CA ARG A 291 1.99 27.23 -0.90
C ARG A 291 0.63 27.77 -1.31
N VAL A 292 -0.07 27.09 -2.21
CA VAL A 292 -1.46 27.40 -2.55
C VAL A 292 -2.35 26.98 -1.38
N ARG A 293 -3.30 27.83 -1.01
CA ARG A 293 -4.28 27.48 0.02
C ARG A 293 -5.14 26.32 -0.50
N ASN A 294 -5.07 25.16 0.16
CA ASN A 294 -6.02 24.11 -0.13
C ASN A 294 -7.44 24.58 0.20
N THR A 295 -8.36 24.39 -0.74
CA THR A 295 -9.79 24.64 -0.58
C THR A 295 -10.59 23.34 -0.47
N SER A 296 -9.93 22.20 -0.68
CA SER A 296 -10.47 20.85 -0.57
C SER A 296 -9.70 20.08 0.51
N ASP A 297 -10.00 20.40 1.77
CA ASP A 297 -9.20 19.98 2.94
C ASP A 297 -9.09 18.45 3.12
N ASP A 298 -9.94 17.65 2.47
CA ASP A 298 -9.99 16.17 2.60
C ASP A 298 -9.73 15.41 1.27
N ASP A 299 -9.23 16.04 0.19
CA ASP A 299 -8.96 15.32 -1.09
C ASP A 299 -7.56 14.66 -1.11
N PRO A 300 -7.44 13.31 -1.21
CA PRO A 300 -6.15 12.62 -1.33
C PRO A 300 -5.29 13.11 -2.50
N CYS A 301 -5.91 13.51 -3.61
CA CYS A 301 -5.18 13.98 -4.80
C CYS A 301 -4.48 15.32 -4.54
N SER A 302 -5.07 16.20 -3.73
CA SER A 302 -4.42 17.44 -3.28
C SER A 302 -3.20 17.15 -2.42
N PHE A 303 -3.29 16.20 -1.48
CA PHE A 303 -2.16 15.82 -0.63
C PHE A 303 -1.03 15.12 -1.41
N LEU A 304 -1.36 14.29 -2.40
CA LEU A 304 -0.37 13.71 -3.32
C LEU A 304 0.33 14.80 -4.14
N LEU A 305 -0.41 15.76 -4.69
CA LEU A 305 0.19 16.89 -5.41
C LEU A 305 1.11 17.74 -4.51
N MET A 306 0.83 17.83 -3.20
CA MET A 306 1.71 18.41 -2.19
C MET A 306 2.90 17.53 -1.77
N GLY A 307 2.96 16.25 -2.16
CA GLY A 307 3.95 15.29 -1.66
C GLY A 307 3.75 14.89 -0.19
N ARG A 308 2.53 15.04 0.33
CA ARG A 308 2.13 14.72 1.71
C ARG A 308 1.49 13.33 1.75
N PHE A 309 2.32 12.29 1.69
CA PHE A 309 1.83 10.91 1.59
C PHE A 309 0.99 10.46 2.80
N ASP A 310 1.41 10.77 4.02
CA ASP A 310 0.69 10.36 5.23
C ASP A 310 -0.76 10.90 5.23
N ASP A 311 -0.91 12.21 4.99
CA ASP A 311 -2.23 12.86 4.89
C ASP A 311 -3.07 12.33 3.72
N ALA A 312 -2.42 11.95 2.60
CA ALA A 312 -3.10 11.35 1.46
C ALA A 312 -3.66 9.96 1.80
N PHE A 313 -2.87 9.11 2.47
CA PHE A 313 -3.32 7.79 2.91
C PHE A 313 -4.39 7.89 4.02
N ASP A 314 -4.28 8.83 4.95
CA ASP A 314 -5.33 9.08 5.94
C ASP A 314 -6.66 9.49 5.25
N ALA A 315 -6.61 10.36 4.23
CA ALA A 315 -7.77 10.76 3.45
C ALA A 315 -8.35 9.64 2.54
N MET A 316 -7.56 8.62 2.19
CA MET A 316 -8.05 7.41 1.47
C MET A 316 -8.87 6.47 2.37
N GLY A 317 -8.83 6.67 3.69
CA GLY A 317 -9.60 5.91 4.68
C GLY A 317 -9.09 4.48 4.87
N ASN A 318 -10.00 3.52 5.03
CA ASN A 318 -9.63 2.13 5.36
C ASN A 318 -9.38 1.24 4.12
N ASN A 319 -8.98 1.79 2.97
CA ASN A 319 -8.71 0.98 1.78
C ASN A 319 -7.32 0.31 1.83
N VAL A 320 -7.26 -0.79 2.57
CA VAL A 320 -6.03 -1.60 2.76
C VAL A 320 -5.41 -2.11 1.46
N TRP A 321 -6.20 -2.34 0.40
CA TRP A 321 -5.67 -2.72 -0.92
C TRP A 321 -4.90 -1.55 -1.54
N LEU A 322 -5.49 -0.36 -1.56
CA LEU A 322 -4.87 0.83 -2.13
C LEU A 322 -3.62 1.23 -1.35
N HIS A 323 -3.69 1.21 -0.01
CA HIS A 323 -2.56 1.55 0.86
C HIS A 323 -1.38 0.59 0.66
N THR A 324 -1.67 -0.70 0.52
CA THR A 324 -0.67 -1.74 0.23
C THR A 324 0.00 -1.51 -1.12
N HIS A 325 -0.78 -1.43 -2.20
CA HIS A 325 -0.22 -1.40 -3.55
C HIS A 325 0.39 -0.04 -3.91
N LEU A 326 -0.28 1.08 -3.57
CA LEU A 326 0.25 2.42 -3.85
C LEU A 326 1.42 2.75 -2.94
N GLY A 327 1.31 2.40 -1.65
CA GLY A 327 2.39 2.59 -0.68
C GLY A 327 3.65 1.82 -1.09
N TYR A 328 3.51 0.53 -1.44
CA TYR A 328 4.63 -0.26 -1.95
C TYR A 328 5.21 0.31 -3.25
N ALA A 329 4.37 0.71 -4.21
CA ALA A 329 4.79 1.35 -5.46
C ALA A 329 5.64 2.62 -5.21
N LEU A 330 5.23 3.49 -4.29
CA LEU A 330 5.97 4.71 -3.91
C LEU A 330 7.28 4.40 -3.18
N ILE A 331 7.35 3.30 -2.41
CA ILE A 331 8.57 2.84 -1.74
C ILE A 331 9.58 2.29 -2.77
N ILE A 332 9.17 1.37 -3.65
CA ILE A 332 10.09 0.75 -4.63
C ILE A 332 10.57 1.72 -5.72
N THR A 333 9.80 2.77 -6.02
CA THR A 333 10.25 3.85 -6.92
C THR A 333 11.15 4.88 -6.22
N GLY A 334 11.22 4.85 -4.88
CA GLY A 334 12.03 5.74 -4.07
C GLY A 334 11.42 7.12 -3.80
N HIS A 335 10.13 7.30 -4.11
CA HIS A 335 9.40 8.55 -3.82
C HIS A 335 9.01 8.65 -2.34
N MET A 336 8.71 7.53 -1.69
CA MET A 336 8.51 7.48 -0.24
C MET A 336 9.75 6.89 0.44
N GLN A 337 10.37 7.69 1.32
CA GLN A 337 11.51 7.23 2.12
C GLN A 337 11.01 6.46 3.33
N THR A 338 11.24 5.15 3.36
CA THR A 338 11.07 4.37 4.58
C THR A 338 12.21 4.66 5.53
N SER A 339 11.91 4.71 6.82
CA SER A 339 12.91 4.84 7.88
C SER A 339 14.01 3.77 7.72
N LYS A 340 15.27 4.20 7.53
CA LYS A 340 16.40 3.29 7.40
C LYS A 340 16.79 2.76 8.77
N GLU A 341 16.14 1.69 9.21
CA GLU A 341 16.54 1.02 10.43
C GLU A 341 17.98 0.51 10.33
N THR A 342 18.81 0.90 11.29
CA THR A 342 20.07 0.21 11.53
C THR A 342 19.75 -1.24 11.87
N ALA A 343 20.23 -2.19 11.06
CA ALA A 343 20.09 -3.62 11.27
C ALA A 343 20.77 -4.09 12.57
N ALA A 344 20.14 -3.78 13.71
CA ALA A 344 20.45 -4.32 15.01
C ALA A 344 19.90 -5.74 15.06
N ALA A 345 20.63 -6.67 14.44
CA ALA A 345 20.32 -8.10 14.40
C ALA A 345 20.39 -8.73 15.80
N ASN A 346 19.42 -8.39 16.65
CA ASN A 346 19.20 -8.92 17.97
C ASN A 346 17.89 -9.68 17.94
N ALA A 347 17.97 -11.01 18.12
CA ALA A 347 16.83 -11.91 18.07
C ALA A 347 15.93 -11.76 19.32
N THR A 348 15.18 -10.66 19.37
CA THR A 348 14.03 -10.49 20.25
C THR A 348 12.75 -10.62 19.43
N ASP A 349 11.78 -11.43 19.86
CA ASP A 349 10.42 -11.45 19.30
C ASP A 349 9.64 -10.16 19.70
N LYS A 350 10.22 -9.00 19.38
CA LYS A 350 9.66 -7.67 19.58
C LYS A 350 9.55 -6.99 18.24
N GLU A 351 8.39 -6.41 18.01
CA GLU A 351 8.07 -5.62 16.84
C GLU A 351 8.83 -4.29 16.88
N ASP A 352 9.54 -3.99 15.81
CA ASP A 352 10.22 -2.72 15.56
C ASP A 352 9.22 -1.69 15.00
N ILE A 353 9.50 -0.39 15.17
CA ILE A 353 8.58 0.69 14.79
C ILE A 353 8.85 1.08 13.33
N VAL A 354 7.98 0.61 12.45
CA VAL A 354 8.10 0.80 10.99
C VAL A 354 7.10 1.84 10.47
N ASP A 355 7.27 2.26 9.21
CA ASP A 355 6.41 3.24 8.56
C ASP A 355 4.94 2.75 8.41
N PRO A 356 3.91 3.63 8.46
CA PRO A 356 2.49 3.27 8.49
C PRO A 356 2.01 2.32 7.36
N ILE A 357 2.64 2.41 6.18
CA ILE A 357 2.34 1.53 5.04
C ILE A 357 2.57 0.06 5.39
N TYR A 358 3.61 -0.28 6.16
CA TYR A 358 3.89 -1.67 6.50
C TYR A 358 2.79 -2.29 7.37
N TYR A 359 2.16 -1.52 8.25
CA TYR A 359 0.96 -1.95 8.99
C TYR A 359 -0.27 -2.11 8.07
N SER A 360 -0.37 -1.31 7.01
CA SER A 360 -1.40 -1.49 5.97
C SER A 360 -1.18 -2.79 5.18
N ILE A 361 0.07 -3.08 4.78
CA ILE A 361 0.47 -4.35 4.14
C ILE A 361 0.16 -5.54 5.07
N GLN A 362 0.50 -5.42 6.36
CA GLN A 362 0.20 -6.45 7.36
C GLN A 362 -1.30 -6.71 7.50
N THR A 363 -2.11 -5.65 7.57
CA THR A 363 -3.56 -5.74 7.67
C THR A 363 -4.17 -6.36 6.40
N TYR A 364 -3.69 -5.97 5.22
CA TYR A 364 -4.10 -6.55 3.95
C TYR A 364 -3.74 -8.04 3.85
N ALA A 365 -2.52 -8.43 4.23
CA ALA A 365 -2.08 -9.82 4.25
C ALA A 365 -2.94 -10.69 5.21
N GLN A 366 -3.29 -10.16 6.39
CA GLN A 366 -4.20 -10.83 7.33
C GLN A 366 -5.62 -10.99 6.75
N MET A 367 -6.13 -9.96 6.07
CA MET A 367 -7.44 -9.98 5.41
C MET A 367 -7.49 -11.02 4.29
N ILE A 368 -6.57 -11.00 3.32
CA ILE A 368 -6.61 -11.95 2.19
C ILE A 368 -6.42 -13.41 2.63
N ALA A 369 -5.59 -13.66 3.66
CA ALA A 369 -5.42 -14.99 4.23
C ALA A 369 -6.66 -15.49 4.98
N SER A 370 -7.40 -14.60 5.65
CA SER A 370 -8.56 -14.98 6.49
C SER A 370 -9.85 -15.08 5.70
N ASP A 371 -10.09 -14.13 4.78
CA ASP A 371 -11.37 -13.95 4.10
C ASP A 371 -11.41 -14.63 2.72
N TYR A 372 -10.25 -14.86 2.09
CA TYR A 372 -10.10 -15.36 0.70
C TYR A 372 -9.17 -16.59 0.57
N ASP A 373 -8.75 -17.17 1.70
CA ASP A 373 -7.83 -18.32 1.78
C ASP A 373 -6.46 -18.13 1.09
N MET A 374 -6.02 -16.87 0.88
CA MET A 374 -4.77 -16.51 0.19
C MET A 374 -3.57 -16.41 1.14
N LEU A 375 -3.32 -17.45 1.92
CA LEU A 375 -2.26 -17.44 2.94
C LEU A 375 -0.86 -17.42 2.33
N GLU A 376 -0.65 -18.17 1.26
CA GLU A 376 0.62 -18.29 0.54
C GLU A 376 1.04 -16.92 -0.05
N GLU A 377 0.10 -16.24 -0.70
CA GLU A 377 0.26 -14.88 -1.21
C GLU A 377 0.50 -13.87 -0.08
N ALA A 378 -0.24 -13.99 1.03
CA ALA A 378 -0.07 -13.15 2.22
C ALA A 378 1.35 -13.25 2.83
N VAL A 379 1.98 -14.43 2.80
CA VAL A 379 3.38 -14.59 3.23
C VAL A 379 4.33 -13.78 2.33
N TYR A 380 4.11 -13.76 1.02
CA TYR A 380 4.91 -12.97 0.08
C TYR A 380 4.70 -11.45 0.25
N TYR A 381 3.48 -10.98 0.56
CA TYR A 381 3.27 -9.57 0.94
C TYR A 381 4.05 -9.20 2.21
N LEU A 382 4.04 -10.07 3.23
CA LEU A 382 4.75 -9.83 4.49
C LEU A 382 6.28 -9.94 4.36
N ASP A 383 6.81 -10.67 3.38
CA ASP A 383 8.25 -10.77 3.12
C ASP A 383 8.91 -9.42 2.81
N CYS A 384 8.13 -8.48 2.24
CA CYS A 384 8.55 -7.10 1.98
C CYS A 384 8.68 -6.24 3.26
N CYS A 385 8.14 -6.67 4.41
CA CYS A 385 8.01 -5.86 5.63
C CYS A 385 9.28 -5.81 6.51
N GLN A 386 10.43 -5.56 5.89
CA GLN A 386 11.74 -5.28 6.52
C GLN A 386 12.05 -6.11 7.77
N SER A 387 12.20 -5.47 8.94
CA SER A 387 12.54 -6.04 10.25
C SER A 387 11.45 -6.95 10.81
N ASN A 388 10.19 -6.58 10.64
CA ASN A 388 9.05 -7.28 11.24
C ASN A 388 8.58 -8.52 10.49
N LYS A 389 9.08 -8.79 9.26
CA LYS A 389 8.56 -9.86 8.39
C LYS A 389 8.43 -11.23 9.07
N GLU A 390 9.47 -11.71 9.76
CA GLU A 390 9.42 -13.01 10.45
C GLU A 390 8.46 -13.01 11.65
N ILE A 391 8.23 -11.86 12.29
CA ILE A 391 7.31 -11.73 13.44
C ILE A 391 5.86 -11.77 12.95
N TRP A 392 5.54 -10.96 11.94
CA TRP A 392 4.19 -10.89 11.37
C TRP A 392 3.78 -12.18 10.66
N ILE A 393 4.70 -12.87 9.99
CA ILE A 393 4.42 -14.19 9.39
C ILE A 393 4.17 -15.24 10.49
N LYS A 394 4.93 -15.25 11.60
CA LYS A 394 4.62 -16.13 12.75
C LYS A 394 3.23 -15.84 13.34
N GLN A 395 2.84 -14.57 13.43
CA GLN A 395 1.51 -14.17 13.91
C GLN A 395 0.40 -14.66 12.97
N LEU A 396 0.58 -14.49 11.65
CA LEU A 396 -0.35 -14.94 10.61
C LEU A 396 -0.57 -16.47 10.65
N LEU A 397 0.51 -17.24 10.85
CA LEU A 397 0.46 -18.71 10.95
C LEU A 397 -0.14 -19.22 12.28
N GLY A 398 -0.16 -18.38 13.32
CA GLY A 398 -0.71 -18.68 14.65
C GLY A 398 0.14 -19.59 15.54
N ASP A 399 -0.36 -19.85 16.76
CA ASP A 399 0.14 -20.89 17.68
C ASP A 399 -1.06 -21.70 18.24
N PRO A 400 -1.18 -23.01 17.94
CA PRO A 400 -0.29 -23.81 17.10
C PRO A 400 -0.37 -23.43 15.62
N VAL A 401 0.76 -23.54 14.93
CA VAL A 401 0.85 -23.31 13.47
C VAL A 401 -0.20 -24.13 12.72
N LEU A 402 -1.04 -23.41 11.98
CA LEU A 402 -1.99 -23.88 10.98
C LEU A 402 -2.98 -24.96 11.49
N PRO A 403 -4.28 -24.62 11.66
CA PRO A 403 -5.32 -25.59 11.99
C PRO A 403 -5.64 -26.55 10.82
N THR A 404 -5.09 -26.30 9.62
CA THR A 404 -5.32 -27.09 8.41
C THR A 404 -4.72 -28.50 8.52
N LYS A 405 -5.51 -29.51 8.16
CA LYS A 405 -5.05 -30.92 8.09
C LYS A 405 -4.20 -31.21 6.86
N ASP A 406 -4.26 -30.33 5.87
CA ASP A 406 -3.51 -30.41 4.63
C ASP A 406 -2.00 -30.36 4.94
N MET A 407 -1.25 -31.29 4.36
CA MET A 407 0.21 -31.34 4.46
C MET A 407 0.88 -30.71 3.24
N ASP A 408 0.23 -30.73 2.08
CA ASP A 408 0.77 -30.19 0.83
C ASP A 408 0.90 -28.66 0.96
N ARG A 409 -0.13 -28.03 1.56
CA ARG A 409 -0.09 -26.61 1.95
C ARG A 409 1.01 -26.26 2.95
N VAL A 410 1.30 -27.14 3.91
CA VAL A 410 2.40 -26.91 4.87
C VAL A 410 3.76 -27.05 4.17
N HIS A 411 3.88 -27.95 3.20
CA HIS A 411 5.08 -28.07 2.37
C HIS A 411 5.28 -26.82 1.49
N ALA A 412 4.23 -26.32 0.83
CA ALA A 412 4.30 -25.06 0.09
C ALA A 412 4.79 -23.89 0.96
N LEU A 413 4.26 -23.74 2.19
CA LEU A 413 4.70 -22.68 3.12
C LEU A 413 6.15 -22.87 3.62
N LEU A 414 6.66 -24.10 3.71
CA LEU A 414 8.07 -24.37 4.00
C LEU A 414 8.97 -24.03 2.80
N ASP A 415 8.52 -24.32 1.58
CA ASP A 415 9.23 -23.97 0.34
C ASP A 415 9.32 -22.44 0.19
N ILE A 416 8.21 -21.72 0.40
CA ILE A 416 8.16 -20.24 0.45
C ILE A 416 9.07 -19.69 1.55
N ALA A 417 9.03 -20.24 2.76
CA ALA A 417 9.89 -19.82 3.86
C ALA A 417 11.38 -20.02 3.55
N THR A 418 11.72 -21.07 2.79
CA THR A 418 13.09 -21.35 2.33
C THR A 418 13.51 -20.35 1.26
N GLU A 419 12.65 -20.08 0.26
CA GLU A 419 12.89 -19.12 -0.82
C GLU A 419 13.15 -17.70 -0.28
N CYS A 420 12.29 -17.23 0.61
CA CYS A 420 12.38 -15.89 1.22
C CYS A 420 13.41 -15.78 2.37
N GLY A 421 14.11 -16.86 2.71
CA GLY A 421 15.15 -16.90 3.75
C GLY A 421 14.63 -16.73 5.19
N LEU A 422 13.38 -17.11 5.45
CA LEU A 422 12.63 -16.88 6.69
C LEU A 422 12.94 -17.94 7.77
N SER A 423 14.20 -17.99 8.19
CA SER A 423 14.76 -19.01 9.10
C SER A 423 14.03 -19.20 10.44
N GLN A 424 13.35 -18.19 10.98
CA GLN A 424 12.57 -18.32 12.23
C GLN A 424 11.13 -18.74 11.96
N VAL A 425 10.60 -18.49 10.77
CA VAL A 425 9.29 -18.98 10.32
C VAL A 425 9.39 -20.49 10.06
N GLU A 426 10.42 -20.94 9.35
CA GLU A 426 10.72 -22.36 9.12
C GLU A 426 10.74 -23.16 10.44
N LYS A 427 11.48 -22.65 11.45
CA LYS A 427 11.53 -23.25 12.80
C LYS A 427 10.18 -23.25 13.50
N HIS A 428 9.39 -22.19 13.35
CA HIS A 428 8.04 -22.10 13.93
C HIS A 428 7.11 -23.16 13.31
N ILE A 429 7.13 -23.33 11.99
CA ILE A 429 6.36 -24.34 11.27
C ILE A 429 6.77 -25.75 11.72
N HIS A 430 8.06 -26.09 11.73
CA HIS A 430 8.55 -27.39 12.19
C HIS A 430 8.21 -27.65 13.67
N ARG A 431 8.23 -26.63 14.53
CA ARG A 431 7.80 -26.74 15.94
C ARG A 431 6.30 -27.05 16.07
N GLY A 432 5.47 -26.42 15.23
CA GLY A 432 4.04 -26.72 15.14
C GLY A 432 3.75 -28.14 14.63
N LEU A 433 4.46 -28.59 13.59
CA LEU A 433 4.40 -29.96 13.08
C LEU A 433 4.81 -30.98 14.14
N GLY A 434 5.90 -30.73 14.87
CA GLY A 434 6.35 -31.57 15.98
C GLY A 434 5.25 -31.76 17.03
N LEU A 435 4.59 -30.66 17.43
CA LEU A 435 3.47 -30.69 18.38
C LEU A 435 2.24 -31.44 17.83
N ARG A 436 1.95 -31.32 16.52
CA ARG A 436 0.88 -32.07 15.85
C ARG A 436 1.15 -33.57 15.87
N PHE A 437 2.35 -34.01 15.48
CA PHE A 437 2.71 -35.43 15.50
C PHE A 437 2.78 -36.01 16.92
N GLU A 438 3.21 -35.21 17.91
CA GLU A 438 3.19 -35.66 19.31
C GLU A 438 1.76 -35.89 19.83
N LYS A 439 0.82 -34.99 19.52
CA LYS A 439 -0.62 -35.16 19.84
C LYS A 439 -1.24 -36.38 19.15
N GLN A 440 -0.68 -36.82 18.01
CA GLN A 440 -1.05 -38.05 17.31
C GLN A 440 -0.32 -39.30 17.83
N HIS A 441 0.47 -39.19 18.90
CA HIS A 441 1.35 -40.23 19.44
C HIS A 441 2.45 -40.74 18.47
N ASN A 442 2.72 -40.03 17.38
CA ASN A 442 3.81 -40.35 16.45
C ASN A 442 5.13 -39.71 16.90
N ILE A 443 5.68 -40.23 18.00
CA ILE A 443 6.88 -39.67 18.65
C ILE A 443 8.09 -39.61 17.70
N ARG A 444 8.25 -40.60 16.79
CA ARG A 444 9.35 -40.60 15.82
C ARG A 444 9.32 -39.37 14.92
N GLN A 445 8.18 -39.08 14.30
CA GLN A 445 8.05 -37.89 13.45
C GLN A 445 8.08 -36.59 14.26
N ALA A 446 7.49 -36.58 15.46
CA ALA A 446 7.58 -35.43 16.35
C ALA A 446 9.04 -35.05 16.67
N THR A 447 9.91 -36.03 16.95
CA THR A 447 11.35 -35.79 17.14
C THR A 447 12.03 -35.26 15.89
N VAL A 448 11.74 -35.82 14.70
CA VAL A 448 12.33 -35.33 13.44
C VAL A 448 11.99 -33.85 13.22
N GLU A 449 10.73 -33.47 13.38
CA GLU A 449 10.31 -32.08 13.20
C GLU A 449 10.86 -31.14 14.29
N TYR A 450 10.89 -31.53 15.56
CA TYR A 450 11.57 -30.74 16.60
C TYR A 450 13.09 -30.61 16.38
N GLY A 451 13.71 -31.63 15.76
CA GLY A 451 15.12 -31.60 15.37
C GLY A 451 15.40 -30.62 14.22
N LYS A 452 14.47 -30.44 13.28
CA LYS A 452 14.55 -29.38 12.26
C LYS A 452 14.31 -28.00 12.87
N ALA A 453 13.32 -27.88 13.75
CA ALA A 453 13.02 -26.64 14.48
C ALA A 453 14.12 -26.17 15.44
N HIS A 454 15.09 -27.04 15.77
CA HIS A 454 16.07 -26.84 16.84
C HIS A 454 15.41 -26.54 18.21
N ASP A 455 14.21 -27.07 18.48
CA ASP A 455 13.49 -26.88 19.76
C ASP A 455 14.08 -27.78 20.86
N LEU A 456 15.17 -27.30 21.47
CA LEU A 456 15.86 -27.98 22.57
C LEU A 456 14.92 -28.33 23.74
N LYS A 457 13.93 -27.48 24.04
CA LYS A 457 13.00 -27.71 25.16
C LYS A 457 12.07 -28.89 24.87
N SER A 458 11.58 -29.00 23.64
CA SER A 458 10.76 -30.14 23.22
C SER A 458 11.58 -31.43 23.07
N LEU A 459 12.82 -31.35 22.56
CA LEU A 459 13.73 -32.50 22.49
C LEU A 459 14.09 -33.03 23.89
N ASP A 460 14.47 -32.17 24.83
CA ASP A 460 14.77 -32.55 26.22
C ASP A 460 13.56 -33.21 26.90
N ARG A 461 12.36 -32.68 26.65
CA ARG A 461 11.09 -33.22 27.17
C ARG A 461 10.77 -34.60 26.60
N LEU A 462 10.98 -34.81 25.29
CA LEU A 462 10.84 -36.13 24.66
C LEU A 462 11.91 -37.11 25.17
N ALA A 463 13.16 -36.67 25.39
CA ALA A 463 14.21 -37.49 25.96
C ALA A 463 13.84 -37.98 27.38
N HIS A 464 13.35 -37.07 28.23
CA HIS A 464 12.87 -37.42 29.56
C HIS A 464 11.67 -38.38 29.54
N ALA A 465 10.74 -38.20 28.59
CA ALA A 465 9.63 -39.12 28.38
C ALA A 465 10.10 -40.52 27.94
N GLY A 466 11.10 -40.61 27.04
CA GLY A 466 11.71 -41.86 26.59
C GLY A 466 12.40 -42.61 27.73
N PHE A 467 13.26 -41.94 28.52
CA PHE A 467 13.85 -42.54 29.72
C PHE A 467 12.77 -42.98 30.72
N SER A 468 11.73 -42.19 30.93
CA SER A 468 10.61 -42.54 31.82
C SER A 468 9.80 -43.74 31.32
N ALA A 469 9.66 -43.91 30.00
CA ALA A 469 9.04 -45.08 29.39
C ALA A 469 9.91 -46.33 29.59
N TYR A 470 11.22 -46.23 29.37
CA TYR A 470 12.18 -47.30 29.62
C TYR A 470 12.14 -47.77 31.08
N LEU A 471 12.16 -46.84 32.04
CA LEU A 471 12.08 -47.15 33.47
C LEU A 471 10.82 -47.92 33.88
N ARG A 472 9.73 -47.83 33.10
CA ARG A 472 8.46 -48.53 33.36
C ARG A 472 8.32 -49.86 32.62
N SER A 473 8.92 -49.99 31.44
CA SER A 473 8.70 -51.11 30.51
C SER A 473 9.92 -52.03 30.31
N GLY A 474 11.13 -51.52 30.53
CA GLY A 474 12.39 -52.17 30.15
C GLY A 474 12.70 -52.14 28.64
N THR A 475 11.86 -51.49 27.83
CA THR A 475 12.05 -51.33 26.37
C THR A 475 12.25 -49.87 26.00
N LEU A 476 13.17 -49.62 25.07
CA LEU A 476 13.46 -48.28 24.54
C LEU A 476 12.82 -48.20 23.15
N ASP A 477 11.67 -47.54 23.05
CA ASP A 477 10.92 -47.44 21.80
C ASP A 477 11.58 -46.44 20.82
N ASN A 478 11.46 -46.71 19.52
CA ASN A 478 11.78 -45.87 18.35
C ASN A 478 12.50 -44.52 18.62
N VAL A 479 13.77 -44.57 19.02
CA VAL A 479 14.65 -43.38 19.11
C VAL A 479 15.07 -42.96 17.70
N VAL A 480 15.15 -41.65 17.45
CA VAL A 480 15.64 -41.08 16.18
C VAL A 480 17.14 -40.85 16.31
N THR A 481 17.94 -41.48 15.46
CA THR A 481 19.42 -41.41 15.49
C THR A 481 20.02 -40.89 14.19
N ASP A 482 19.21 -40.76 13.14
CA ASP A 482 19.56 -40.31 11.78
C ASP A 482 19.75 -38.77 11.65
N MET A 483 19.44 -38.02 12.71
CA MET A 483 19.51 -36.56 12.93
C MET A 483 20.77 -35.93 13.54
N PRO A 484 21.72 -35.26 12.84
CA PRO A 484 22.82 -34.54 13.52
C PRO A 484 22.35 -33.41 14.46
N SER A 485 21.27 -32.69 14.12
CA SER A 485 20.74 -31.59 14.96
C SER A 485 20.15 -32.04 16.30
N LEU A 486 19.85 -33.34 16.45
CA LEU A 486 19.38 -33.91 17.72
C LEU A 486 20.50 -33.90 18.78
N LEU A 487 21.76 -33.92 18.36
CA LEU A 487 22.92 -33.84 19.24
C LEU A 487 23.09 -32.45 19.89
N THR A 488 22.39 -31.43 19.39
CA THR A 488 22.36 -30.09 20.01
C THR A 488 21.57 -30.06 21.32
N SER A 489 20.67 -31.02 21.56
CA SER A 489 20.05 -31.26 22.86
C SER A 489 20.94 -32.21 23.67
N PRO A 490 21.49 -31.80 24.84
CA PRO A 490 22.33 -32.69 25.65
C PRO A 490 21.57 -33.92 26.15
N HIS A 491 20.30 -33.75 26.52
CA HIS A 491 19.48 -34.85 27.05
C HIS A 491 19.07 -35.85 25.94
N TYR A 492 18.78 -35.37 24.72
CA TYR A 492 18.47 -36.25 23.60
C TYR A 492 19.74 -36.93 23.05
N ALA A 493 20.89 -36.25 23.04
CA ALA A 493 22.18 -36.88 22.72
C ALA A 493 22.50 -38.08 23.64
N ILE A 494 22.19 -37.98 24.94
CA ILE A 494 22.32 -39.10 25.89
C ILE A 494 21.32 -40.22 25.59
N LEU A 495 20.11 -39.91 25.13
CA LEU A 495 19.14 -40.93 24.70
C LEU A 495 19.66 -41.72 23.48
N ILE A 496 20.27 -41.04 22.51
CA ILE A 496 20.92 -41.67 21.35
C ILE A 496 22.10 -42.56 21.80
N GLN A 497 23.02 -42.04 22.60
CA GLN A 497 24.15 -42.83 23.12
C GLN A 497 23.69 -44.05 23.94
N TYR A 498 22.59 -43.93 24.69
CA TYR A 498 22.01 -45.04 25.43
C TYR A 498 21.32 -46.06 24.51
N HIS A 499 20.63 -45.62 23.45
CA HIS A 499 20.13 -46.50 22.40
C HIS A 499 21.26 -47.32 21.76
N ASP A 500 22.36 -46.67 21.38
CA ASP A 500 23.50 -47.33 20.73
C ASP A 500 24.17 -48.34 21.67
N PHE A 501 24.30 -48.02 22.95
CA PHE A 501 24.73 -48.97 23.98
C PHE A 501 23.82 -50.22 24.04
N ARG A 502 22.49 -50.05 24.01
CA ARG A 502 21.54 -51.16 23.98
C ARG A 502 21.64 -51.97 22.69
N GLN A 503 21.91 -51.32 21.56
CA GLN A 503 22.14 -51.99 20.29
C GLN A 503 23.43 -52.84 20.34
N HIS A 504 24.56 -52.30 20.80
CA HIS A 504 25.80 -53.07 20.97
C HIS A 504 25.66 -54.23 21.96
N LEU A 505 24.90 -54.05 23.06
CA LEU A 505 24.55 -55.14 23.97
C LEU A 505 23.80 -56.28 23.26
N SER A 506 22.80 -55.95 22.43
CA SER A 506 22.01 -56.95 21.71
C SER A 506 22.83 -57.72 20.66
N HIS A 507 23.80 -57.06 20.02
CA HIS A 507 24.74 -57.67 19.07
C HIS A 507 25.96 -58.35 19.73
N GLN A 508 26.06 -58.32 21.07
CA GLN A 508 27.17 -58.88 21.85
C GLN A 508 28.54 -58.21 21.57
N GLU A 509 28.52 -56.94 21.16
CA GLU A 509 29.70 -56.13 20.84
C GLU A 509 30.32 -55.55 22.12
N TRP A 510 30.80 -56.44 23.00
CA TRP A 510 31.18 -56.14 24.39
C TRP A 510 32.27 -55.08 24.59
N GLN A 511 33.04 -54.76 23.55
CA GLN A 511 34.05 -53.71 23.59
C GLN A 511 33.41 -52.34 23.35
N GLN A 512 32.73 -52.17 22.22
CA GLN A 512 31.99 -50.94 21.88
C GLN A 512 30.96 -50.60 22.96
N ALA A 513 30.17 -51.59 23.41
CA ALA A 513 29.24 -51.41 24.52
C ALA A 513 29.91 -50.88 25.81
N SER A 514 31.16 -51.27 26.10
CA SER A 514 31.89 -50.75 27.27
C SER A 514 32.48 -49.35 27.06
N GLU A 515 32.84 -49.00 25.82
CA GLU A 515 33.31 -47.66 25.45
C GLU A 515 32.16 -46.64 25.51
N THR A 516 30.98 -46.97 24.95
CA THR A 516 29.77 -46.13 25.02
C THR A 516 29.30 -45.90 26.46
N VAL A 517 29.37 -46.91 27.32
CA VAL A 517 29.04 -46.78 28.76
C VAL A 517 29.98 -45.84 29.49
N LEU A 518 31.29 -45.87 29.19
CA LEU A 518 32.25 -44.95 29.78
C LEU A 518 31.94 -43.50 29.39
N HIS A 519 31.57 -43.25 28.13
CA HIS A 519 31.14 -41.93 27.68
C HIS A 519 29.83 -41.48 28.34
N LEU A 520 28.84 -42.37 28.49
CA LEU A 520 27.58 -42.07 29.20
C LEU A 520 27.80 -41.71 30.67
N LEU A 521 28.69 -42.42 31.38
CA LEU A 521 29.03 -42.17 32.78
C LEU A 521 29.87 -40.90 32.99
N GLN A 522 30.52 -40.39 31.95
CA GLN A 522 31.29 -39.15 31.96
C GLN A 522 30.45 -37.91 31.60
N ASN A 523 29.19 -38.09 31.18
CA ASN A 523 28.34 -37.00 30.72
C ASN A 523 27.58 -36.34 31.88
N GLU A 524 27.84 -35.05 32.13
CA GLU A 524 27.26 -34.28 33.24
C GLU A 524 25.73 -34.14 33.17
N HIS A 525 25.11 -34.35 32.00
CA HIS A 525 23.65 -34.25 31.81
C HIS A 525 22.91 -35.58 31.97
N LEU A 526 23.58 -36.66 32.41
CA LEU A 526 22.93 -37.94 32.68
C LEU A 526 21.88 -37.77 33.80
N PRO A 527 20.62 -38.20 33.62
CA PRO A 527 19.62 -38.06 34.68
C PRO A 527 20.02 -38.89 35.90
N THR A 528 20.18 -38.25 37.07
CA THR A 528 20.72 -38.86 38.30
C THR A 528 20.02 -40.14 38.79
N LYS A 529 18.75 -40.35 38.45
CA LYS A 529 18.01 -41.59 38.77
C LYS A 529 18.33 -42.75 37.82
N PHE A 530 18.98 -42.47 36.70
CA PHE A 530 19.24 -43.43 35.61
C PHE A 530 20.60 -44.14 35.76
N GLU A 531 21.53 -43.58 36.54
CA GLU A 531 22.83 -44.19 36.87
C GLU A 531 22.68 -45.64 37.38
N ILE A 532 21.76 -45.89 38.30
CA ILE A 532 21.50 -47.22 38.88
C ILE A 532 21.01 -48.20 37.80
N VAL A 533 20.22 -47.72 36.84
CA VAL A 533 19.66 -48.55 35.76
C VAL A 533 20.73 -48.87 34.72
N LEU A 534 21.56 -47.88 34.36
CA LEU A 534 22.74 -48.09 33.54
C LEU A 534 23.68 -49.13 34.17
N LEU A 535 23.94 -49.05 35.48
CA LEU A 535 24.73 -50.05 36.22
C LEU A 535 24.11 -51.46 36.15
N ILE A 536 22.79 -51.59 36.26
CA ILE A 536 22.08 -52.89 36.14
C ILE A 536 22.24 -53.47 34.73
N ASP A 537 22.09 -52.66 33.69
CA ASP A 537 22.24 -53.11 32.30
C ASP A 537 23.69 -53.50 31.95
N VAL A 538 24.67 -52.78 32.50
CA VAL A 538 26.11 -53.06 32.35
C VAL A 538 26.50 -54.43 32.95
N LEU A 539 25.75 -54.97 33.92
CA LEU A 539 25.97 -56.33 34.43
C LEU A 539 25.92 -57.40 33.33
N GLN A 540 25.22 -57.15 32.22
CA GLN A 540 25.20 -58.08 31.09
C GLN A 540 26.58 -58.17 30.40
N ILE A 541 27.31 -57.07 30.26
CA ILE A 541 28.69 -57.07 29.72
C ILE A 541 29.61 -57.91 30.62
N LEU A 542 29.53 -57.70 31.93
CA LEU A 542 30.37 -58.40 32.91
C LEU A 542 30.09 -59.91 32.91
N ARG A 543 28.83 -60.32 32.78
CA ARG A 543 28.42 -61.73 32.64
C ARG A 543 28.82 -62.32 31.27
N GLY A 544 28.77 -61.53 30.21
CA GLY A 544 29.21 -61.91 28.86
C GLY A 544 30.71 -62.18 28.78
N LYS A 545 31.54 -61.24 29.24
CA LYS A 545 33.01 -61.39 29.24
C LYS A 545 33.46 -62.62 30.05
N CYS A 546 32.83 -62.91 31.19
CA CYS A 546 33.14 -64.12 31.99
C CYS A 546 32.76 -65.45 31.30
N ARG A 547 31.90 -65.45 30.26
CA ARG A 547 31.53 -66.65 29.49
C ARG A 547 32.38 -66.88 28.24
N VAL A 548 33.12 -65.87 27.77
CA VAL A 548 34.06 -66.00 26.64
C VAL A 548 35.46 -66.43 27.14
N SER A 549 35.73 -66.28 28.44
CA SER A 549 36.96 -66.69 29.11
C SER A 549 36.90 -68.09 29.78
N ALA A 550 35.93 -68.92 29.41
CA ALA A 550 35.69 -70.26 29.94
C ALA A 550 35.36 -71.24 28.80
#